data_AF-A0A4D6SWI9-F1
#
_entry.id   AF-A0A4D6SWI9-F1
#
_cell.length_a   1.000
_cell.length_b   1.000
_cell.length_c   1.000
_cell.angle_alpha   90.00
_cell.angle_beta   90.00
_cell.angle_gamma   90.00
#
_symmetry.space_group_name_H-M   'P 1'
#
loop_
_entity.id
_entity.type
_entity.pdbx_description
1 polymer ?
#
loop_
_entity_poly.entity_id
_entity_poly.type
_entity_poly.pdbx_seq_one_letter_code
_entity_poly.pdbx_strand_id
1 'polypeptide(L)'
;MGTRISFFQEDSHVEYILFLQKMLSEYGYCNSKKPVIGKRLGSKGKLRKIVRFTTWTYTSFNWIRDLWYENNIKRVPNCIGEYLTPLALAIWIMDDGSKVNKGLKFSTNSFTYNECLMLVNVLSENFNIKASVQSAGSKDQYIIYVWKESMNDLRNIVNPYITPEMKYKIS
;
A
#
# COMPACT_ATOMS: atom_id res chain seq x y z
N MET A 1 0.37 17.53 -20.40
CA MET A 1 -0.56 16.73 -19.54
C MET A 1 0.25 16.23 -18.34
N GLY A 2 -0.25 16.37 -17.12
CA GLY A 2 0.46 15.99 -15.89
C GLY A 2 -0.27 14.92 -15.08
N THR A 3 0.39 14.35 -14.08
CA THR A 3 -0.14 13.26 -13.25
C THR A 3 -0.48 13.77 -11.85
N ARG A 4 -1.59 13.27 -11.30
CA ARG A 4 -2.08 13.55 -9.94
C ARG A 4 -2.40 12.24 -9.24
N ILE A 5 -1.87 12.06 -8.04
CA ILE A 5 -2.15 10.87 -7.21
C ILE A 5 -3.26 11.23 -6.22
N SER A 6 -4.25 10.34 -6.09
CA SER A 6 -5.40 10.53 -5.21
C SER A 6 -5.40 9.45 -4.14
N PHE A 7 -5.49 9.87 -2.88
CA PHE A 7 -5.53 9.00 -1.71
C PHE A 7 -6.93 9.05 -1.11
N PHE A 8 -7.49 7.90 -0.79
CA PHE A 8 -8.87 7.78 -0.31
C PHE A 8 -8.97 6.65 0.70
N GLN A 9 -9.74 6.87 1.77
CA GLN A 9 -10.05 5.82 2.73
C GLN A 9 -11.40 6.04 3.41
N GLU A 10 -11.97 4.94 3.93
CA GLU A 10 -13.22 4.94 4.69
C GLU A 10 -13.00 4.59 6.18
N ASP A 11 -13.90 5.10 7.03
CA ASP A 11 -14.09 4.74 8.43
C ASP A 11 -12.85 4.78 9.32
N SER A 12 -12.34 3.62 9.77
CA SER A 12 -11.38 3.49 10.88
C SER A 12 -9.94 3.87 10.56
N HIS A 13 -9.65 4.27 9.33
CA HIS A 13 -8.29 4.55 8.85
C HIS A 13 -8.11 6.02 8.46
N VAL A 14 -8.89 6.91 9.10
CA VAL A 14 -8.79 8.35 8.87
C VAL A 14 -7.44 8.89 9.33
N GLU A 15 -6.91 8.47 10.48
CA GLU A 15 -5.61 9.01 10.95
C GLU A 15 -4.47 8.58 10.03
N TYR A 16 -4.53 7.39 9.44
CA TYR A 16 -3.58 6.94 8.43
C TYR A 16 -3.58 7.84 7.19
N ILE A 17 -4.76 8.23 6.69
CA ILE A 17 -4.84 9.21 5.60
C ILE A 17 -4.33 10.59 6.02
N LEU A 18 -4.61 11.02 7.25
CA LEU A 18 -4.06 12.28 7.77
C LEU A 18 -2.54 12.23 7.90
N PHE A 19 -1.97 11.08 8.28
CA PHE A 19 -0.53 10.82 8.30
C PHE A 19 0.08 10.94 6.90
N LEU A 20 -0.50 10.28 5.89
CA LEU A 20 -0.03 10.39 4.50
C LEU A 20 -0.13 11.81 3.97
N GLN A 21 -1.23 12.51 4.28
CA GLN A 21 -1.41 13.90 3.86
C GLN A 21 -0.36 14.81 4.49
N LYS A 22 -0.12 14.67 5.79
CA LYS A 22 0.90 15.44 6.50
C LYS A 22 2.28 15.21 5.89
N MET A 23 2.68 13.95 5.75
CA MET A 23 3.96 13.56 5.16
C MET A 23 4.15 14.17 3.76
N LEU A 24 3.17 14.02 2.87
CA LEU A 24 3.27 14.56 1.51
C LEU A 24 3.23 16.09 1.47
N SER A 25 2.51 16.74 2.40
CA SER A 25 2.47 18.21 2.47
C SER A 25 3.78 18.82 2.96
N GLU A 26 4.49 18.13 3.88
CA GLU A 26 5.81 18.55 4.35
C GLU A 26 6.86 18.53 3.23
N TYR A 27 6.71 17.60 2.26
CA TYR A 27 7.50 17.58 1.03
C TYR A 27 6.96 18.51 -0.09
N GLY A 28 5.88 19.27 0.17
CA GLY A 28 5.31 20.21 -0.79
C GLY A 28 4.44 19.59 -1.89
N TYR A 29 4.06 18.31 -1.79
CA TYR A 29 3.33 17.61 -2.85
C TYR A 29 1.81 17.78 -2.80
N CYS A 30 1.24 18.27 -1.70
CA CYS A 30 -0.20 18.49 -1.58
C CYS A 30 -0.51 19.69 -0.67
N ASN A 31 -1.80 20.02 -0.57
CA ASN A 31 -2.27 21.08 0.33
C ASN A 31 -1.98 20.72 1.80
N SER A 32 -1.43 21.65 2.58
CA SER A 32 -1.15 21.48 4.01
C SER A 32 -2.41 21.52 4.89
N LYS A 33 -3.52 22.05 4.36
CA LYS A 33 -4.82 22.03 5.05
C LYS A 33 -5.33 20.60 5.16
N LYS A 34 -5.69 20.20 6.39
CA LYS A 34 -6.28 18.89 6.65
C LYS A 34 -7.50 18.63 5.75
N PRO A 35 -7.62 17.42 5.16
CA PRO A 35 -8.74 17.07 4.31
C PRO A 35 -10.05 17.07 5.09
N VAL A 36 -11.13 17.45 4.42
CA VAL A 36 -12.47 17.43 5.02
C VAL A 36 -12.93 15.99 5.18
N ILE A 37 -13.34 15.63 6.40
CA ILE A 37 -13.95 14.33 6.68
C ILE A 37 -15.42 14.40 6.27
N GLY A 38 -15.74 13.80 5.14
CA GLY A 38 -17.09 13.68 4.63
C GLY A 38 -17.84 12.50 5.27
N LYS A 39 -19.16 12.47 5.05
CA LYS A 39 -20.03 11.35 5.38
C LYS A 39 -20.69 10.84 4.11
N ARG A 40 -20.67 9.52 3.90
CA ARG A 40 -21.33 8.87 2.76
C ARG A 40 -22.28 7.79 3.28
N LEU A 41 -23.48 7.71 2.71
CA LEU A 41 -24.40 6.61 3.00
C LEU A 41 -23.85 5.33 2.33
N GLY A 42 -23.52 4.33 3.14
CA GLY A 42 -23.10 3.01 2.69
C GLY A 42 -24.29 2.06 2.48
N SER A 43 -23.97 0.81 2.13
CA SER A 43 -24.97 -0.25 2.03
C SER A 43 -25.74 -0.43 3.34
N LYS A 44 -27.05 -0.71 3.25
CA LYS A 44 -27.97 -0.85 4.39
C LYS A 44 -28.12 0.42 5.26
N GLY A 45 -27.89 1.60 4.70
CA GLY A 45 -28.10 2.88 5.40
C GLY A 45 -27.02 3.24 6.44
N LYS A 46 -25.94 2.45 6.53
CA LYS A 46 -24.84 2.74 7.46
C LYS A 46 -24.03 3.94 6.97
N LEU A 47 -23.93 4.97 7.81
CA LEU A 47 -23.12 6.15 7.50
C LEU A 47 -21.63 5.82 7.66
N ARG A 48 -20.85 6.05 6.61
CA ARG A 48 -19.40 5.88 6.60
C ARG A 48 -18.69 7.22 6.58
N LYS A 49 -17.59 7.34 7.32
CA LYS A 49 -16.69 8.48 7.20
C LYS A 49 -15.83 8.27 5.97
N ILE A 50 -15.65 9.32 5.18
CA ILE A 50 -14.75 9.29 4.02
C ILE A 50 -13.74 10.41 4.14
N VAL A 51 -12.50 10.13 3.80
CA VAL A 51 -11.45 11.14 3.71
C VAL A 51 -10.69 10.94 2.40
N ARG A 52 -10.42 12.05 1.72
CA ARG A 52 -9.69 12.08 0.47
C ARG A 52 -8.79 13.29 0.44
N PHE A 53 -7.59 13.12 -0.09
CA PHE A 53 -6.76 14.22 -0.55
C PHE A 53 -6.05 13.81 -1.84
N THR A 54 -5.52 14.80 -2.55
CA THR A 54 -4.75 14.56 -3.77
C THR A 54 -3.45 15.33 -3.70
N THR A 55 -2.44 14.84 -4.42
CA THR A 55 -1.28 15.69 -4.74
C THR A 55 -1.70 16.84 -5.65
N TRP A 56 -0.82 17.81 -5.84
CA TRP A 56 -0.91 18.68 -7.01
C TRP A 56 -0.65 17.88 -8.29
N THR A 57 -0.94 18.50 -9.44
CA THR A 57 -0.70 17.86 -10.73
C THR A 57 0.72 18.20 -11.19
N TYR A 58 1.57 17.19 -11.34
CA TYR A 58 2.96 17.36 -11.74
C TYR A 58 3.28 16.55 -13.00
N THR A 59 4.00 17.17 -13.94
CA THR A 59 4.60 16.44 -15.07
C THR A 59 5.70 15.49 -14.61
N SER A 60 6.41 15.83 -13.52
CA SER A 60 7.42 14.97 -12.89
C SER A 60 6.85 13.71 -12.26
N PHE A 61 5.53 13.54 -12.18
CA PHE A 61 4.89 12.27 -11.78
C PHE A 61 4.51 11.38 -12.95
N ASN A 62 4.67 11.84 -14.20
CA ASN A 62 4.29 11.04 -15.36
C ASN A 62 5.09 9.73 -15.42
N TRP A 63 6.39 9.76 -15.11
CA TRP A 63 7.19 8.53 -15.09
C TRP A 63 6.65 7.48 -14.11
N ILE A 64 6.07 7.90 -12.96
CA ILE A 64 5.45 6.96 -12.00
C ILE A 64 4.25 6.27 -12.66
N ARG A 65 3.40 7.03 -13.36
CA ARG A 65 2.26 6.48 -14.09
C ARG A 65 2.72 5.55 -15.19
N ASP A 66 3.66 5.97 -16.03
CA ASP A 66 4.13 5.21 -17.19
C ASP A 66 4.84 3.92 -16.77
N LEU A 67 5.48 3.94 -15.59
CA LEU A 67 6.13 2.78 -15.02
C LEU A 67 5.10 1.73 -14.54
N TRP A 68 4.06 2.17 -13.82
CA TRP A 68 3.05 1.30 -13.20
C TRP A 68 1.85 0.96 -14.09
N TYR A 69 1.66 1.62 -15.24
CA TYR A 69 0.50 1.41 -16.09
C TYR A 69 0.90 1.26 -17.55
N GLU A 70 0.46 0.17 -18.17
CA GLU A 70 0.56 -0.07 -19.62
C GLU A 70 -0.84 -0.34 -20.16
N ASN A 71 -1.24 0.39 -21.22
CA ASN A 71 -2.59 0.31 -21.76
C ASN A 71 -3.70 0.54 -20.70
N ASN A 72 -3.42 1.40 -19.71
CA ASN A 72 -4.27 1.66 -18.52
C ASN A 72 -4.49 0.45 -17.60
N ILE A 73 -3.73 -0.63 -17.78
CA ILE A 73 -3.71 -1.78 -16.88
C ILE A 73 -2.52 -1.60 -15.93
N LYS A 74 -2.78 -1.72 -14.62
CA LYS A 74 -1.75 -1.63 -13.60
C LYS A 74 -0.83 -2.85 -13.70
N ARG A 75 0.48 -2.64 -13.65
CA ARG A 75 1.51 -3.68 -13.63
C ARG A 75 2.55 -3.42 -12.54
N VAL A 76 3.26 -4.45 -12.11
CA VAL A 76 4.44 -4.27 -11.25
C VAL A 76 5.67 -3.96 -12.12
N PRO A 77 6.41 -2.87 -11.86
CA PRO A 77 7.60 -2.54 -12.64
C PRO A 77 8.78 -3.47 -12.39
N ASN A 78 9.59 -3.75 -13.43
CA ASN A 78 10.79 -4.59 -13.27
C ASN A 78 11.83 -4.00 -12.30
N CYS A 79 11.93 -2.67 -12.22
CA CYS A 79 12.82 -1.97 -11.28
C CYS A 79 12.19 -1.75 -9.89
N ILE A 80 11.09 -2.44 -9.54
CA ILE A 80 10.41 -2.23 -8.25
C ILE A 80 11.33 -2.44 -7.05
N GLY A 81 12.34 -3.30 -7.18
CA GLY A 81 13.36 -3.51 -6.15
C GLY A 81 14.15 -2.25 -5.78
N GLU A 82 14.34 -1.33 -6.72
CA GLU A 82 15.05 -0.06 -6.48
C GLU A 82 14.22 0.92 -5.63
N TYR A 83 12.89 0.79 -5.66
CA TYR A 83 11.97 1.72 -5.01
C TYR A 83 11.30 1.16 -3.75
N LEU A 84 11.35 -0.15 -3.52
CA LEU A 84 10.79 -0.78 -2.33
C LEU A 84 11.75 -0.62 -1.14
N THR A 85 11.69 0.56 -0.50
CA THR A 85 12.39 0.89 0.75
C THR A 85 11.62 0.40 1.99
N PRO A 86 12.21 0.41 3.22
CA PRO A 86 11.48 0.12 4.45
C PRO A 86 10.19 0.95 4.65
N LEU A 87 10.22 2.24 4.29
CA LEU A 87 9.05 3.11 4.34
C LEU A 87 7.98 2.67 3.31
N ALA A 88 8.40 2.36 2.07
CA ALA A 88 7.48 1.87 1.05
C ALA A 88 6.83 0.54 1.45
N LEU A 89 7.62 -0.38 2.03
CA LEU A 89 7.11 -1.64 2.57
C LEU A 89 6.11 -1.41 3.71
N ALA A 90 6.40 -0.49 4.64
CA ALA A 90 5.48 -0.14 5.72
C ALA A 90 4.15 0.44 5.19
N ILE A 91 4.21 1.35 4.21
CA ILE A 91 3.02 1.90 3.55
C ILE A 91 2.23 0.79 2.86
N TRP A 92 2.90 -0.11 2.13
CA TRP A 92 2.24 -1.24 1.48
C TRP A 92 1.54 -2.18 2.47
N ILE A 93 2.12 -2.42 3.65
CA ILE A 93 1.48 -3.18 4.73
C ILE A 93 0.26 -2.44 5.27
N MET A 94 0.36 -1.13 5.46
CA MET A 94 -0.75 -0.32 5.97
C MET A 94 -1.93 -0.29 4.98
N ASP A 95 -1.66 -0.22 3.68
CA ASP A 95 -2.70 -0.28 2.64
C ASP A 95 -3.25 -1.71 2.48
N ASP A 96 -2.43 -2.66 2.06
CA ASP A 96 -2.88 -3.97 1.55
C ASP A 96 -2.52 -5.16 2.44
N GLY A 97 -1.75 -4.93 3.51
CA GLY A 97 -1.34 -5.95 4.47
C GLY A 97 -2.46 -6.38 5.42
N SER A 98 -2.50 -7.65 5.79
CA SER A 98 -3.42 -8.21 6.78
C SER A 98 -2.76 -9.36 7.54
N LYS A 99 -2.86 -9.34 8.87
CA LYS A 99 -2.39 -10.44 9.72
C LYS A 99 -3.17 -11.72 9.42
N VAL A 100 -2.45 -12.84 9.27
CA VAL A 100 -3.06 -14.17 9.08
C VAL A 100 -2.29 -15.19 9.90
N ASN A 101 -2.95 -15.76 10.90
CA ASN A 101 -2.34 -16.70 11.84
C ASN A 101 -1.04 -16.14 12.44
N LYS A 102 0.10 -16.75 12.09
CA LYS A 102 1.44 -16.38 12.54
C LYS A 102 2.24 -15.60 11.48
N GLY A 103 1.61 -15.23 10.35
CA GLY A 103 2.22 -14.51 9.23
C GLY A 103 1.42 -13.28 8.82
N LEU A 104 1.75 -12.75 7.65
CA LEU A 104 1.10 -11.59 7.03
C LEU A 104 0.73 -11.94 5.58
N LYS A 105 -0.44 -11.53 5.11
CA LYS A 105 -0.76 -11.53 3.68
C LYS A 105 -0.79 -10.12 3.12
N PHE A 106 -0.36 -9.96 1.86
CA PHE A 106 -0.66 -8.80 1.04
C PHE A 106 -1.77 -9.15 0.05
N SER A 107 -2.75 -8.25 -0.07
CA SER A 107 -3.88 -8.40 -1.01
C SER A 107 -3.47 -7.97 -2.42
N THR A 108 -2.70 -8.82 -3.11
CA THR A 108 -2.14 -8.54 -4.46
C THR A 108 -3.02 -9.06 -5.59
N ASN A 109 -4.33 -9.20 -5.37
CA ASN A 109 -5.28 -9.83 -6.29
C ASN A 109 -5.36 -9.20 -7.68
N SER A 110 -4.88 -7.95 -7.83
CA SER A 110 -4.86 -7.22 -9.09
C SER A 110 -3.63 -7.51 -9.96
N PHE A 111 -2.65 -8.24 -9.44
CA PHE A 111 -1.42 -8.59 -10.14
C PHE A 111 -1.46 -10.03 -10.62
N THR A 112 -0.78 -10.29 -11.73
CA THR A 112 -0.53 -11.63 -12.26
C THR A 112 0.38 -12.43 -11.32
N TYR A 113 0.42 -13.75 -11.53
CA TYR A 113 1.30 -14.64 -10.77
C TYR A 113 2.77 -14.24 -10.89
N ASN A 114 3.23 -13.90 -12.10
CA ASN A 114 4.62 -13.52 -12.35
C ASN A 114 5.00 -12.20 -11.65
N GLU A 115 4.08 -11.24 -11.63
CA GLU A 115 4.28 -9.99 -10.89
C GLU A 115 4.32 -10.23 -9.37
N CYS A 116 3.48 -11.14 -8.86
CA CYS A 116 3.54 -11.54 -7.46
C CYS A 116 4.86 -12.27 -7.13
N LEU A 117 5.37 -13.11 -8.04
CA LEU A 117 6.68 -13.75 -7.88
C LEU A 117 7.81 -12.73 -7.86
N MET A 118 7.77 -11.73 -8.74
CA MET A 118 8.75 -10.65 -8.74
C MET A 118 8.75 -9.89 -7.41
N LEU A 119 7.58 -9.56 -6.87
CA LEU A 119 7.46 -8.94 -5.55
C LEU A 119 8.01 -9.84 -4.42
N VAL A 120 7.77 -11.15 -4.48
CA VAL A 120 8.35 -12.12 -3.52
C VAL A 120 9.88 -12.13 -3.61
N ASN A 121 10.45 -12.12 -4.81
CA ASN A 121 11.90 -12.07 -4.99
C ASN A 121 12.48 -10.78 -4.42
N VAL A 122 11.87 -9.62 -4.68
CA VAL A 122 12.30 -8.35 -4.11
C VAL A 122 12.22 -8.33 -2.58
N LEU A 123 11.18 -8.93 -1.99
CA LEU A 123 11.10 -9.06 -0.53
C LEU A 123 12.26 -9.91 0.03
N SER A 124 12.66 -10.96 -0.68
CA SER A 124 13.80 -11.79 -0.32
C SER A 124 15.14 -11.05 -0.47
N GLU A 125 15.36 -10.39 -1.61
CA GLU A 125 16.63 -9.73 -1.95
C GLU A 125 16.88 -8.47 -1.10
N ASN A 126 15.88 -7.61 -0.93
CA ASN A 126 16.05 -6.34 -0.24
C ASN A 126 16.02 -6.48 1.29
N PHE A 127 15.30 -7.49 1.81
CA PHE A 127 14.95 -7.55 3.23
C PHE A 127 15.15 -8.93 3.87
N ASN A 128 15.59 -9.94 3.11
CA ASN A 128 15.68 -11.32 3.58
C ASN A 128 14.32 -11.86 4.13
N ILE A 129 13.21 -11.38 3.56
CA ILE A 129 11.86 -11.77 3.97
C ILE A 129 11.39 -12.95 3.11
N LYS A 130 11.12 -14.08 3.76
CA LYS A 130 10.57 -15.28 3.13
C LYS A 130 9.08 -15.11 2.92
N ALA A 131 8.65 -15.26 1.67
CA ALA A 131 7.25 -15.20 1.29
C ALA A 131 6.96 -16.19 0.14
N SER A 132 5.67 -16.43 -0.09
CA SER A 132 5.18 -17.28 -1.18
C SER A 132 3.95 -16.68 -1.83
N VAL A 133 3.80 -16.88 -3.14
CA VAL A 133 2.56 -16.55 -3.85
C VAL A 133 1.55 -17.67 -3.60
N GLN A 134 0.33 -17.31 -3.19
CA GLN A 134 -0.76 -18.25 -2.91
C GLN A 134 -2.02 -17.85 -3.69
N SER A 135 -2.92 -18.82 -3.90
CA SER A 135 -4.25 -18.54 -4.47
C SER A 135 -5.07 -17.67 -3.51
N ALA A 136 -5.75 -16.66 -4.04
CA ALA A 136 -6.70 -15.85 -3.28
C ALA A 136 -8.09 -16.50 -3.15
N GLY A 137 -8.28 -17.73 -3.65
CA GLY A 137 -9.56 -18.44 -3.66
C GLY A 137 -10.44 -18.14 -4.88
N SER A 138 -9.93 -17.38 -5.85
CA SER A 138 -10.59 -17.12 -7.14
C SER A 138 -9.60 -17.37 -8.29
N LYS A 139 -10.13 -17.69 -9.48
CA LYS A 139 -9.32 -17.90 -10.67
C LYS A 139 -8.50 -16.64 -10.98
N ASP A 140 -7.22 -16.84 -11.29
CA ASP A 140 -6.26 -15.79 -11.67
C ASP A 140 -6.11 -14.66 -10.64
N GLN A 141 -6.39 -14.94 -9.36
CA GLN A 141 -6.15 -14.01 -8.26
C GLN A 141 -5.18 -14.59 -7.25
N TYR A 142 -4.18 -13.79 -6.91
CA TYR A 142 -3.06 -14.20 -6.08
C TYR A 142 -2.85 -13.26 -4.90
N ILE A 143 -2.36 -13.82 -3.80
CA ILE A 143 -1.88 -13.06 -2.63
C ILE A 143 -0.42 -13.42 -2.36
N ILE A 144 0.31 -12.52 -1.73
CA ILE A 144 1.64 -12.82 -1.19
C ILE A 144 1.49 -13.12 0.29
N TYR A 145 1.96 -14.29 0.72
CA TYR A 145 1.99 -14.70 2.12
C TYR A 145 3.42 -14.65 2.66
N VAL A 146 3.67 -13.77 3.61
CA VAL A 146 4.92 -13.68 4.37
C VAL A 146 4.91 -14.73 5.47
N TRP A 147 5.99 -15.50 5.53
CA TRP A 147 6.10 -16.63 6.44
C TRP A 147 6.33 -16.16 7.88
N LYS A 148 5.94 -17.01 8.84
CA LYS A 148 6.08 -16.74 10.27
C LYS A 148 7.52 -16.41 10.65
N GLU A 149 8.47 -17.14 10.08
CA GLU A 149 9.90 -17.05 10.37
C GLU A 149 10.45 -15.66 10.07
N SER A 150 9.88 -14.95 9.10
CA SER A 150 10.30 -13.59 8.73
C SER A 150 9.49 -12.50 9.43
N MET A 151 8.50 -12.82 10.26
CA MET A 151 7.67 -11.79 10.90
C MET A 151 8.42 -10.92 11.90
N ASN A 152 9.42 -11.48 12.60
CA ASN A 152 10.24 -10.69 13.54
C ASN A 152 11.10 -9.67 12.79
N ASP A 153 11.79 -10.12 11.73
CA ASP A 153 12.61 -9.25 10.89
C ASP A 153 11.76 -8.19 10.19
N LEU A 154 10.62 -8.60 9.63
CA LEU A 154 9.65 -7.69 9.03
C LEU A 154 9.23 -6.60 10.02
N ARG A 155 8.84 -6.97 11.25
CA ARG A 155 8.46 -6.00 12.29
C ARG A 155 9.60 -5.03 12.57
N ASN A 156 10.83 -5.52 12.74
CA ASN A 156 11.98 -4.68 13.02
C ASN A 156 12.22 -3.64 11.90
N ILE A 157 12.06 -4.04 10.64
CA ILE A 157 12.23 -3.17 9.47
C ILE A 157 11.16 -2.07 9.41
N VAL A 158 9.88 -2.42 9.64
CA VAL A 158 8.76 -1.52 9.34
C VAL A 158 8.21 -0.76 10.56
N ASN A 159 8.46 -1.23 11.79
CA ASN A 159 7.91 -0.63 13.01
C ASN A 159 8.23 0.86 13.20
N PRO A 160 9.37 1.41 12.76
CA PRO A 160 9.62 2.86 12.81
C PRO A 160 8.66 3.69 11.94
N TYR A 161 8.04 3.10 10.92
CA TYR A 161 7.25 3.81 9.90
C TYR A 161 5.73 3.53 10.00
N ILE A 162 5.31 2.53 10.78
CA ILE A 162 3.89 2.18 10.95
C ILE A 162 3.24 3.08 12.01
N THR A 163 2.10 3.67 11.67
CA THR A 163 1.32 4.50 12.59
C THR A 163 0.74 3.67 13.75
N PRO A 164 0.56 4.25 14.95
CA PRO A 164 0.05 3.51 16.11
C PRO A 164 -1.25 2.73 15.84
N GLU A 165 -2.18 3.32 15.09
CA GLU A 165 -3.47 2.68 14.76
C GLU A 165 -3.35 1.51 13.77
N MET A 166 -2.26 1.42 13.01
CA MET A 166 -2.02 0.35 12.03
C MET A 166 -1.11 -0.77 12.57
N LYS A 167 -0.59 -0.63 13.79
CA LYS A 167 0.29 -1.64 14.41
C LYS A 167 -0.36 -3.01 14.55
N TYR A 168 -1.69 -3.09 14.66
CA TYR A 168 -2.40 -4.37 14.73
C TYR A 168 -2.14 -5.25 13.49
N LYS A 169 -1.83 -4.66 12.33
CA LYS A 169 -1.53 -5.39 11.09
C LYS A 169 -0.26 -6.22 11.17
N ILE A 170 0.71 -5.81 11.99
CA ILE A 170 1.97 -6.52 12.19
C ILE A 170 2.11 -7.15 13.58
N SER A 171 1.18 -6.89 14.49
CA SER A 171 1.19 -7.40 15.88
C SER A 171 1.14 -8.91 15.98
#